data_AF-L0GH86-F1
#
_entry.id   AF-L0GH86-F1
#
_cell.length_a   1.000
_cell.length_b   1.000
_cell.length_c   1.000
_cell.angle_alpha   90.00
_cell.angle_beta   90.00
_cell.angle_gamma   90.00
#
_symmetry.space_group_name_H-M   'P 1'
#
loop_
_entity.id
_entity.type
_entity.pdbx_description
1 polymer ?
#
loop_
_entity_poly.entity_id
_entity_poly.type
_entity_poly.pdbx_seq_one_letter_code
_entity_poly.pdbx_strand_id
1 'polypeptide(L)'
;MNEPQLKNLLDDLDAAKVECDAMSRLVVTRLAKQHIPYRAMLGQVELDGKVVSPHFWVETDGCVIDYRARQRLGGDQRVPHGVVPREAVQAHYQGQQVVIDPLPDYLYEVAIKH
;
A
#
# COMPACT_ATOMS: atom_id res chain seq x y z
N MET A 1 -0.70 -15.86 -1.12
CA MET A 1 0.70 -15.57 -1.49
C MET A 1 1.50 -15.32 -0.22
N ASN A 2 2.82 -15.51 -0.18
CA ASN A 2 3.63 -15.14 1.00
C ASN A 2 4.32 -13.77 0.83
N GLU A 3 4.86 -13.19 1.90
CA GLU A 3 5.52 -11.87 1.88
C GLU A 3 6.59 -11.74 0.77
N PRO A 4 7.56 -12.68 0.61
CA PRO A 4 8.54 -12.58 -0.48
C PRO A 4 7.93 -12.52 -1.89
N GLN A 5 6.88 -13.30 -2.14
CA GLN A 5 6.19 -13.30 -3.43
C GLN A 5 5.44 -11.98 -3.67
N LEU A 6 4.80 -11.43 -2.64
CA LEU A 6 4.15 -10.11 -2.73
C LEU A 6 5.16 -9.00 -3.00
N LYS A 7 6.34 -9.04 -2.37
CA LYS A 7 7.43 -8.07 -2.62
C LYS A 7 7.91 -8.11 -4.05
N ASN A 8 8.18 -9.32 -4.57
CA ASN A 8 8.56 -9.49 -5.97
C ASN A 8 7.49 -8.97 -6.95
N LEU A 9 6.21 -9.01 -6.56
CA LEU A 9 5.11 -8.52 -7.38
C LEU A 9 4.90 -7.00 -7.29
N LEU A 10 5.28 -6.36 -6.19
CA LEU A 10 4.82 -5.00 -5.85
C LEU A 10 5.94 -3.98 -5.66
N ASP A 11 7.15 -4.38 -5.28
CA ASP A 11 8.18 -3.43 -4.78
C ASP A 11 8.69 -2.46 -5.86
N ASP A 12 8.66 -2.81 -7.14
CA ASP A 12 9.00 -1.88 -8.21
C ASP A 12 7.97 -0.76 -8.40
N LEU A 13 6.76 -0.87 -7.82
CA LEU A 13 5.81 0.26 -7.77
C LEU A 13 6.34 1.44 -6.94
N ASP A 14 7.21 1.22 -5.97
CA ASP A 14 7.69 2.26 -5.06
C ASP A 14 8.35 3.43 -5.80
N ALA A 15 8.97 3.15 -6.96
CA ALA A 15 9.60 4.12 -7.82
C ALA A 15 8.62 5.15 -8.44
N ALA A 16 7.34 4.78 -8.60
CA ALA A 16 6.33 5.68 -9.14
C ALA A 16 6.23 6.93 -8.25
N LYS A 17 6.02 8.12 -8.83
CA LYS A 17 5.95 9.38 -8.07
C LYS A 17 4.51 9.81 -7.80
N VAL A 18 3.79 8.98 -7.06
CA VAL A 18 2.35 9.16 -6.79
C VAL A 18 2.03 9.10 -5.30
N GLU A 19 0.97 9.79 -4.88
CA GLU A 19 0.48 9.83 -3.49
C GLU A 19 -0.18 8.50 -3.05
N CYS A 20 -0.58 8.40 -1.77
CA CYS A 20 -1.07 7.15 -1.16
C CYS A 20 -2.33 6.55 -1.84
N ASP A 21 -3.24 7.39 -2.34
CA ASP A 21 -4.46 6.96 -3.02
C ASP A 21 -4.14 6.33 -4.39
N ALA A 22 -3.32 7.00 -5.18
CA ALA A 22 -2.87 6.53 -6.48
C ALA A 22 -1.94 5.31 -6.34
N MET A 23 -1.04 5.29 -5.35
CA MET A 23 -0.21 4.13 -5.03
C MET A 23 -1.06 2.91 -4.67
N SER A 24 -2.04 3.08 -3.78
CA SER A 24 -2.97 1.99 -3.42
C SER A 24 -3.72 1.50 -4.65
N ARG A 25 -4.10 2.39 -5.57
CA ARG A 25 -4.72 2.00 -6.84
C ARG A 25 -3.78 1.20 -7.75
N LEU A 26 -2.48 1.50 -7.80
CA LEU A 26 -1.50 0.68 -8.53
C LEU A 26 -1.36 -0.72 -7.92
N VAL A 27 -1.28 -0.80 -6.59
CA VAL A 27 -1.21 -2.07 -5.85
C VAL A 27 -2.44 -2.94 -6.13
N VAL A 28 -3.66 -2.41 -5.94
CA VAL A 28 -4.88 -3.20 -6.20
C VAL A 28 -4.97 -3.63 -7.67
N THR A 29 -4.47 -2.82 -8.61
CA THR A 29 -4.43 -3.19 -10.03
C THR A 29 -3.57 -4.42 -10.26
N ARG A 30 -2.37 -4.49 -9.66
CA ARG A 30 -1.50 -5.68 -9.77
C ARG A 30 -2.11 -6.91 -9.12
N LEU A 31 -2.66 -6.75 -7.92
CA LEU A 31 -3.30 -7.85 -7.20
C LEU A 31 -4.51 -8.39 -7.97
N ALA A 32 -5.36 -7.51 -8.51
CA ALA A 32 -6.51 -7.88 -9.33
C ALA A 32 -6.10 -8.63 -10.60
N LYS A 33 -5.07 -8.17 -11.31
CA LYS A 33 -4.54 -8.86 -12.51
C LYS A 33 -4.05 -10.28 -12.22
N GLN A 34 -3.54 -10.51 -11.01
CA GLN A 34 -3.10 -11.83 -10.54
C GLN A 34 -4.21 -12.61 -9.81
N HIS A 35 -5.44 -12.10 -9.78
CA HIS A 35 -6.58 -12.68 -9.07
C HIS A 35 -6.32 -12.94 -7.57
N ILE A 36 -5.48 -12.09 -6.96
CA ILE A 36 -5.18 -12.14 -5.52
C ILE A 36 -6.24 -11.34 -4.77
N PRO A 37 -6.97 -11.93 -3.80
CA PRO A 37 -7.93 -11.19 -2.99
C PRO A 37 -7.26 -10.11 -2.16
N TYR A 38 -7.85 -8.92 -2.07
CA TYR A 38 -7.29 -7.80 -1.30
C TYR A 38 -8.38 -6.99 -0.60
N ARG A 39 -7.97 -6.17 0.35
CA ARG A 39 -8.79 -5.13 0.99
C ARG A 39 -8.09 -3.80 0.82
N ALA A 40 -8.69 -2.90 0.05
CA ALA A 40 -8.28 -1.50 0.04
C ALA A 40 -8.86 -0.79 1.25
N MET A 41 -8.04 -0.02 1.94
CA MET A 41 -8.38 0.58 3.22
C MET A 41 -8.20 2.10 3.18
N LEU A 42 -9.09 2.82 3.86
CA LEU A 42 -9.01 4.27 4.06
C LEU A 42 -9.20 4.59 5.54
N GLY A 43 -8.30 5.40 6.08
CA GLY A 43 -8.36 5.83 7.46
C GLY A 43 -7.14 6.62 7.86
N GLN A 44 -6.52 6.23 8.97
CA GLN A 44 -5.32 6.87 9.52
C GLN A 44 -4.25 5.85 9.90
N VAL A 45 -3.00 6.31 9.85
CA VAL A 45 -1.84 5.60 10.38
C VAL A 45 -1.16 6.46 11.44
N GLU A 46 -0.80 5.85 12.56
CA GLU A 46 -0.18 6.52 13.71
C GLU A 46 1.10 5.79 14.16
N LEU A 47 2.14 6.55 14.47
CA LEU A 47 3.32 6.06 15.20
C LEU A 47 3.82 7.13 16.18
N ASP A 48 3.97 6.77 17.46
CA ASP A 48 4.44 7.66 18.53
C ASP A 48 3.72 9.03 18.57
N GLY A 49 2.39 9.03 18.44
CA GLY A 49 1.56 10.24 18.46
C GLY A 49 1.59 11.07 17.17
N LYS A 50 2.41 10.70 16.17
CA LYS A 50 2.32 11.29 14.82
C LYS A 50 1.23 10.57 14.04
N VAL A 51 0.26 11.33 13.56
CA VAL A 51 -0.90 10.80 12.82
C VAL A 51 -0.89 11.32 11.38
N VAL A 52 -1.13 10.43 10.42
CA VAL A 52 -1.41 10.78 9.02
C VAL A 52 -2.84 10.36 8.70
N SER A 53 -3.65 11.35 8.33
CA SER A 53 -5.04 11.16 7.92
C SER A 53 -5.45 12.27 6.92
N PRO A 54 -6.24 11.95 5.89
CA PRO A 54 -6.59 10.59 5.44
C PRO A 54 -5.37 9.86 4.86
N HIS A 55 -5.36 8.52 4.96
CA HIS A 55 -4.32 7.65 4.40
C HIS A 55 -4.94 6.39 3.79
N PHE A 56 -4.41 5.98 2.63
CA PHE A 56 -4.79 4.76 1.93
C PHE A 56 -3.70 3.70 2.03
N TRP A 57 -4.10 2.45 2.22
CA TRP A 57 -3.22 1.28 2.17
C TRP A 57 -3.99 0.06 1.65
N VAL A 58 -3.27 -1.03 1.43
CA VAL A 58 -3.87 -2.31 1.00
C VAL A 58 -3.49 -3.42 1.97
N GLU A 59 -4.42 -4.33 2.26
CA GLU A 59 -4.18 -5.53 3.05
C GLU A 59 -4.46 -6.79 2.20
N THR A 60 -3.57 -7.76 2.23
CA THR A 60 -3.73 -9.08 1.56
C THR A 60 -2.86 -10.12 2.23
N ASP A 61 -3.30 -11.38 2.27
CA ASP A 61 -2.50 -12.52 2.72
C ASP A 61 -1.72 -12.28 4.04
N GLY A 62 -2.35 -11.62 5.02
CA GLY A 62 -1.72 -11.31 6.30
C GLY A 62 -0.68 -10.19 6.27
N CYS A 63 -0.53 -9.48 5.15
CA CYS A 63 0.39 -8.35 4.99
C CYS A 63 -0.35 -7.00 4.91
N VAL A 64 0.32 -5.95 5.39
CA VAL A 64 0.00 -4.54 5.11
C VAL A 64 0.93 -4.07 4.00
N ILE A 65 0.38 -3.47 2.96
CA ILE A 65 1.10 -2.91 1.83
C ILE A 65 0.94 -1.39 1.86
N ASP A 66 2.03 -0.70 2.15
CA ASP A 66 2.05 0.76 2.28
C ASP A 66 3.43 1.32 1.93
N TYR A 67 3.57 1.84 0.71
CA TYR A 67 4.81 2.46 0.21
C TYR A 67 4.92 3.96 0.57
N ARG A 68 3.93 4.54 1.26
CA ARG A 68 3.78 6.00 1.41
C ARG A 68 3.73 6.49 2.85
N ALA A 69 3.50 5.62 3.83
CA ALA A 69 3.54 5.99 5.23
C ALA A 69 4.86 6.68 5.63
N ARG A 70 6.03 6.17 5.20
CA ARG A 70 7.34 6.79 5.51
C ARG A 70 7.49 8.22 4.99
N GLN A 71 6.95 8.52 3.82
CA GLN A 71 7.03 9.87 3.24
C GLN A 71 6.23 10.88 4.07
N ARG A 72 5.21 10.43 4.79
CA ARG A 72 4.27 11.27 5.54
C ARG A 72 4.56 11.31 7.05
N LEU A 73 4.90 10.17 7.67
CA LEU A 73 5.24 10.06 9.10
C LEU A 73 6.73 10.33 9.39
N GLY A 74 7.58 10.28 8.36
CA GLY A 74 9.03 10.45 8.45
C GLY A 74 9.80 9.12 8.29
N GLY A 75 11.12 9.24 8.11
CA GLY A 75 12.01 8.11 7.80
C GLY A 75 12.36 7.17 8.96
N ASP A 76 11.52 7.09 10.00
CA ASP A 76 11.71 6.10 11.06
C ASP A 76 11.51 4.68 10.50
N GLN A 77 12.43 3.76 10.79
CA GLN A 77 12.39 2.40 10.25
C GLN A 77 11.15 1.61 10.69
N ARG A 78 10.55 1.98 11.84
CA ARG A 78 9.32 1.38 12.37
C ARG A 78 8.07 1.77 11.57
N VAL A 79 8.13 2.87 10.82
CA VAL A 79 7.05 3.24 9.89
C VAL A 79 7.07 2.24 8.72
N PRO A 80 5.92 1.61 8.40
CA PRO A 80 5.84 0.66 7.29
C PRO A 80 6.27 1.26 5.95
N HIS A 81 6.92 0.43 5.15
CA HIS A 81 7.31 0.77 3.78
C HIS A 81 7.32 -0.49 2.93
N GLY A 82 6.41 -0.53 1.97
CA GLY A 82 6.17 -1.66 1.10
C GLY A 82 5.35 -2.75 1.75
N VAL A 83 5.68 -4.01 1.45
CA VAL A 83 4.98 -5.19 1.99
C VAL A 83 5.54 -5.55 3.35
N VAL A 84 4.71 -5.52 4.39
CA VAL A 84 5.08 -5.83 5.78
C VAL A 84 4.09 -6.85 6.35
N PRO A 85 4.55 -7.98 6.92
CA PRO A 85 3.68 -8.90 7.65
C PRO A 85 2.93 -8.17 8.78
N ARG A 86 1.63 -8.40 8.93
CA ARG A 86 0.77 -7.64 9.86
C ARG A 86 1.27 -7.72 11.30
N GLU A 87 1.78 -8.87 11.71
CA GLU A 87 2.37 -9.13 13.02
C GLU A 87 3.68 -8.35 13.28
N ALA A 88 4.36 -7.90 12.21
CA ALA A 88 5.58 -7.11 12.29
C ALA A 88 5.32 -5.59 12.22
N VAL A 89 4.09 -5.16 11.92
CA VAL A 89 3.71 -3.75 11.83
C VAL A 89 3.67 -3.12 13.23
N GLN A 90 4.49 -2.09 13.44
CA GLN A 90 4.55 -1.35 14.70
C GLN A 90 3.65 -0.11 14.71
N ALA A 91 3.35 0.46 13.53
CA ALA A 91 2.41 1.57 13.42
C ALA A 91 0.97 1.11 13.59
N HIS A 92 0.14 1.96 14.18
CA HIS A 92 -1.27 1.67 14.41
C HIS A 92 -2.10 2.13 13.21
N TYR A 93 -2.74 1.17 12.53
CA TYR A 93 -3.67 1.44 11.43
C TYR A 93 -5.11 1.33 11.90
N GLN A 94 -5.89 2.36 11.63
CA GLN A 94 -7.33 2.39 11.88
C GLN A 94 -8.05 2.91 10.66
N GLY A 95 -9.03 2.16 10.17
CA GLY A 95 -9.82 2.59 9.02
C GLY A 95 -10.87 1.59 8.62
N GLN A 96 -11.53 1.91 7.52
CA GLN A 96 -12.58 1.09 6.93
C GLN A 96 -12.14 0.60 5.55
N GLN A 97 -12.70 -0.54 5.17
CA GLN A 97 -12.54 -1.02 3.81
C GLN A 97 -13.29 -0.10 2.85
N VAL A 98 -12.66 0.22 1.73
CA VAL A 98 -13.22 0.99 0.63
C VAL A 98 -13.08 0.22 -0.68
N VAL A 99 -13.85 0.61 -1.68
CA VAL A 99 -13.70 0.08 -3.04
C VAL A 99 -12.75 0.99 -3.81
N ILE A 100 -11.69 0.41 -4.34
CA ILE A 100 -10.81 1.06 -5.31
C ILE A 100 -10.81 0.18 -6.56
N ASP A 101 -11.36 0.71 -7.63
CA ASP A 101 -11.36 0.02 -8.92
C ASP A 101 -9.92 -0.04 -9.48
N PRO A 102 -9.49 -1.21 -9.98
CA PRO A 102 -8.27 -1.34 -10.76
C PRO A 102 -8.24 -0.36 -11.93
N LEU A 103 -7.04 0.13 -12.26
CA LEU A 103 -6.87 0.97 -13.44
C LEU A 103 -7.06 0.16 -14.72
N PRO A 104 -7.71 0.74 -15.74
CA PRO A 104 -7.59 0.25 -17.11
C PRO A 104 -6.12 0.16 -17.54
N ASP A 105 -5.79 -0.82 -18.38
CA ASP A 105 -4.40 -1.12 -18.77
C ASP A 105 -3.61 0.09 -19.28
N TYR A 106 -4.24 0.91 -20.13
CA TYR A 106 -3.57 2.08 -20.71
C TYR A 106 -3.19 3.14 -19.67
N LEU A 107 -3.98 3.33 -18.60
CA LEU A 107 -3.63 4.26 -17.52
C LEU A 107 -2.56 3.66 -16.60
N TYR A 108 -2.68 2.36 -16.34
CA TYR A 108 -1.75 1.64 -15.50
C TYR A 108 -0.34 1.65 -16.10
N GLU A 109 -0.20 1.38 -17.40
CA GLU A 109 1.11 1.39 -18.09
C GLU A 109 1.78 2.76 -18.09
N VAL A 110 1.01 3.85 -18.18
CA VAL A 110 1.55 5.21 -18.10
C VAL A 110 2.07 5.50 -16.69
N ALA A 111 1.34 5.06 -15.66
CA ALA A 111 1.67 5.37 -14.26
C ALA A 111 2.94 4.68 -13.75
N ILE A 112 3.34 3.54 -14.35
CA ILE A 112 4.53 2.77 -13.93
C ILE A 112 5.80 3.05 -14.76
N LYS A 113 5.71 3.90 -15.80
CA LYS A 113 6.83 4.18 -16.74
C LYS A 113 7.69 5.39 -16.34
N HIS A 114 7.54 5.93 -15.14
CA HIS A 114 8.19 7.16 -14.65
C HIS A 114 8.81 6.98 -13.27
#